data_AF-A0A556N3R3-F1
#
_entry.id   AF-A0A556N3R3-F1
#
_cell.length_a   1.000
_cell.length_b   1.000
_cell.length_c   1.000
_cell.angle_alpha   90.00
_cell.angle_beta   90.00
_cell.angle_gamma   90.00
#
_symmetry.space_group_name_H-M   'P 1'
#
loop_
_entity.id
_entity.type
_entity.pdbx_description
1 polymer ?
#
loop_
_entity_poly.entity_id
_entity_poly.type
_entity_poly.pdbx_seq_one_letter_code
_entity_poly.pdbx_strand_id
1 'polypeptide(L)' 'MIHDQINKPRVDIHSKTNISYWSSELKCSEEELLYCISKVGSSVIAIESYLHMNKSLLQVWSTRNIAI' A
#
# COMPACT_ATOMS: atom_id res chain seq x y z
N MET A 1 20.44 -1.42 -25.30
CA MET A 1 18.97 -1.52 -25.41
C MET A 1 18.44 -1.87 -24.02
N ILE A 2 17.89 -0.88 -23.31
CA ILE A 2 17.50 -1.00 -21.90
C ILE A 2 16.01 -1.40 -21.86
N HIS A 3 15.71 -2.67 -22.03
CA HIS A 3 14.33 -3.18 -21.96
C HIS A 3 14.21 -4.37 -21.02
N ASP A 4 14.89 -4.29 -19.87
CA ASP A 4 14.75 -5.27 -18.80
C ASP A 4 14.52 -4.60 -17.43
N GLN A 5 13.86 -3.43 -17.43
CA GLN A 5 13.10 -2.99 -16.26
C GLN A 5 11.76 -3.73 -16.26
N ILE A 6 11.84 -5.05 -16.14
CA ILE A 6 10.73 -6.00 -16.07
C ILE A 6 9.69 -5.48 -15.07
N ASN A 7 8.48 -5.24 -15.59
CA ASN A 7 7.22 -4.90 -14.91
C ASN A 7 7.23 -5.09 -13.38
N LYS A 8 7.79 -4.15 -12.62
CA LYS A 8 7.56 -4.11 -11.18
C LYS A 8 6.14 -3.59 -10.96
N PRO A 9 5.26 -4.33 -10.27
CA PRO A 9 3.89 -3.91 -10.05
C PRO A 9 3.87 -2.57 -9.30
N ARG A 10 3.03 -1.67 -9.78
CA ARG A 10 2.83 -0.34 -9.21
C ARG A 10 1.35 -0.13 -8.89
N VAL A 11 1.09 0.59 -7.81
CA VAL A 11 -0.26 1.03 -7.45
C VAL A 11 -0.58 2.33 -8.18
N ASP A 12 -1.69 2.34 -8.90
CA ASP A 12 -2.23 3.54 -9.52
C ASP A 12 -3.17 4.26 -8.55
N ILE A 13 -2.70 5.40 -8.04
CA ILE A 13 -3.45 6.23 -7.07
C ILE A 13 -4.64 6.97 -7.70
N HIS A 14 -4.71 7.06 -9.03
CA HIS A 14 -5.81 7.72 -9.72
C HIS A 14 -6.96 6.76 -10.03
N SER A 15 -6.74 5.45 -9.86
CA SER A 15 -7.74 4.42 -10.08
C SER A 15 -8.22 3.84 -8.75
N LYS A 16 -9.43 4.22 -8.33
CA LYS A 16 -10.05 3.67 -7.11
C LYS A 16 -10.14 2.14 -7.15
N THR A 17 -10.41 1.56 -8.31
CA THR A 17 -10.42 0.11 -8.51
C THR A 17 -9.05 -0.51 -8.27
N ASN A 18 -7.97 0.16 -8.68
CA ASN A 18 -6.61 -0.31 -8.46
C ASN A 18 -6.22 -0.23 -6.97
N ILE A 19 -6.58 0.87 -6.29
CA ILE A 19 -6.38 1.02 -4.85
C ILE A 19 -7.10 -0.10 -4.09
N SER A 20 -8.38 -0.33 -4.38
CA SER A 20 -9.19 -1.34 -3.70
C SER A 20 -8.67 -2.77 -3.93
N TYR A 21 -8.19 -3.05 -5.15
CA TYR A 21 -7.54 -4.32 -5.47
C TYR A 21 -6.28 -4.53 -4.62
N TRP A 22 -5.36 -3.55 -4.60
CA TRP A 22 -4.12 -3.68 -3.86
C TRP A 22 -4.31 -3.63 -2.35
N SER A 23 -5.29 -2.90 -1.83
CA SER A 23 -5.57 -2.89 -0.38
C SER A 23 -6.03 -4.27 0.08
N SER A 24 -6.87 -4.93 -0.72
CA SER A 24 -7.28 -6.32 -0.48
C SER A 24 -6.10 -7.29 -0.57
N GLU A 25 -5.27 -7.19 -1.63
CA GLU A 25 -4.12 -8.06 -1.84
C GLU A 25 -3.08 -7.93 -0.70
N LEU A 26 -2.80 -6.70 -0.28
CA LEU A 26 -1.86 -6.37 0.79
C LEU A 26 -2.47 -6.48 2.19
N LYS A 27 -3.76 -6.85 2.29
CA LYS A 27 -4.51 -7.03 3.54
C LYS A 27 -4.43 -5.81 4.47
N CYS A 28 -4.61 -4.63 3.89
CA CYS A 28 -4.66 -3.35 4.60
C CYS A 28 -5.89 -2.55 4.15
N SER A 29 -6.22 -1.48 4.88
CA SER A 29 -7.24 -0.52 4.46
C SER A 29 -6.74 0.35 3.31
N GLU A 30 -7.68 0.93 2.53
CA GLU A 30 -7.33 1.88 1.46
C GLU A 30 -6.57 3.10 2.02
N GLU A 31 -6.88 3.53 3.24
CA GLU A 31 -6.21 4.63 3.95
C GLU A 31 -4.75 4.28 4.30
N GLU A 32 -4.52 3.08 4.86
CA GLU A 32 -3.18 2.58 5.14
C GLU A 32 -2.37 2.44 3.85
N LEU A 33 -2.97 1.96 2.77
CA LEU A 33 -2.32 1.85 1.47
C LEU A 33 -1.90 3.22 0.94
N LEU A 34 -2.80 4.21 0.94
CA LEU A 34 -2.50 5.59 0.52
C LEU A 34 -1.41 6.23 1.39
N TYR A 35 -1.45 5.99 2.70
CA TYR A 35 -0.40 6.44 3.61
C TYR A 35 0.95 5.80 3.25
N CYS A 36 1.01 4.49 3.02
CA CYS A 36 2.24 3.81 2.61
C CYS A 36 2.76 4.38 1.29
N ILE A 37 1.89 4.60 0.30
CA ILE A 37 2.26 5.22 -0.98
C ILE A 37 2.85 6.62 -0.77
N SER A 38 2.32 7.41 0.16
CA SER A 38 2.89 8.73 0.49
C SER A 38 4.31 8.67 1.09
N LYS A 39 4.70 7.52 1.68
CA LYS A 39 6.01 7.32 2.32
C LYS A 39 7.06 6.71 1.41
N VAL A 40 6.66 5.72 0.61
CA VAL A 40 7.60 4.90 -0.17
C VAL A 40 7.32 4.92 -1.69
N GLY A 41 6.31 5.67 -2.12
CA GLY A 41 5.88 5.75 -3.52
C GLY A 41 5.01 4.58 -3.96
N SER A 42 4.73 4.51 -5.26
CA SER A 42 3.76 3.56 -5.83
C SER A 42 4.29 2.14 -6.07
N SER A 43 5.51 1.81 -5.65
CA SER A 43 6.07 0.47 -5.85
C SER A 43 5.45 -0.52 -4.86
N VAL A 44 4.78 -1.56 -5.37
CA VAL A 44 4.12 -2.57 -4.52
C VAL A 44 5.10 -3.24 -3.56
N ILE A 45 6.30 -3.59 -4.02
CA ILE A 45 7.35 -4.21 -3.18
C ILE A 45 7.76 -3.28 -2.03
N ALA A 46 7.91 -1.99 -2.30
CA ALA A 46 8.28 -1.02 -1.29
C ALA A 46 7.15 -0.84 -0.27
N ILE A 47 5.90 -0.77 -0.76
CA ILE A 47 4.70 -0.67 0.06
C ILE A 47 4.56 -1.90 0.97
N GLU A 48 4.70 -3.10 0.44
CA GLU A 48 4.63 -4.36 1.19
C GLU A 48 5.72 -4.43 2.27
N SER A 49 6.95 -4.06 1.92
CA SER A 49 8.07 -4.01 2.87
C SER A 49 7.79 -3.01 4.00
N TYR A 50 7.26 -1.84 3.67
CA TYR A 50 6.91 -0.82 4.64
C TYR A 50 5.76 -1.27 5.56
N LEU A 51 4.71 -1.87 4.98
CA LEU A 51 3.59 -2.48 5.72
C LEU A 51 4.08 -3.51 6.72
N HIS A 52 4.98 -4.41 6.30
CA HIS A 52 5.52 -5.47 7.16
C HIS A 52 6.35 -4.90 8.31
N MET A 53 7.23 -3.93 8.02
CA MET A 53 8.08 -3.28 9.03
C MET A 53 7.28 -2.43 10.03
N ASN A 54 6.15 -1.86 9.60
CA ASN A 54 5.37 -0.90 10.39
C ASN A 54 3.99 -1.45 10.81
N LYS A 55 3.77 -2.76 10.71
CA LYS A 55 2.47 -3.40 10.96
C LYS A 55 1.88 -3.05 12.32
N SER A 56 2.71 -3.00 13.37
CA SER A 56 2.29 -2.63 14.72
C SER A 56 1.83 -1.17 14.83
N LEU A 57 2.46 -0.25 14.10
CA LEU A 57 2.08 1.17 14.07
C LEU A 57 0.79 1.38 13.27
N LEU A 58 0.65 0.69 12.15
CA LEU A 58 -0.49 0.81 11.25
C LEU A 58 -1.76 0.16 11.84
N GLN A 59 -1.66 -1.00 12.48
CA GLN A 59 -2.79 -1.64 13.17
C GLN A 59 -3.36 -0.79 14.32
N VAL A 60 -2.53 -0.05 15.04
CA VAL A 60 -2.97 0.85 16.11
C VAL A 60 -3.80 2.02 15.54
N TRP A 61 -3.51 2.48 14.32
CA TRP A 61 -4.33 3.47 13.63
C TRP A 61 -5.65 2.89 13.12
N SER A 62 -5.65 1.70 12.53
CA SER A 62 -6.88 1.04 12.05
C SER A 62 -7.88 0.73 13.18
N THR A 63 -7.37 0.26 14.33
CA THR A 63 -8.22 -0.09 15.49
C THR A 63 -8.83 1.16 16.17
N ARG A 64 -8.20 2.32 16.03
CA ARG A 64 -8.71 3.60 16.58
C ARG A 64 -9.94 4.13 15.85
N ASN A 65 -10.17 3.75 14.59
CA ASN A 65 -11.35 4.17 13.82
C ASN A 65 -12.59 3.28 14.01
N ILE A 66 -12.48 2.17 14.75
CA ILE A 66 -13.62 1.24 15.03
C ILE A 66 -14.25 1.53 16.41
N ALA A 67 -13.59 2.32 17.26
CA ALA A 67 -14.05 2.66 18.60
C ALA A 67 -14.65 4.07 18.67
N ILE A 68 -15.71 4.35 17.90
CA ILE A 68 -16.61 5.50 18.11
C ILE A 68 -18.05 5.04 17.84
#